data_AF-A0A196SKJ5-F1
#
_entry.id   AF-A0A196SKJ5-F1
#
_cell.length_a   1.000
_cell.length_b   1.000
_cell.length_c   1.000
_cell.angle_alpha   90.00
_cell.angle_beta   90.00
_cell.angle_gamma   90.00
#
_symmetry.space_group_name_H-M   'P 1'
#
loop_
_entity.id
_entity.type
_entity.pdbx_description
1 polymer ?
#
loop_
_entity_poly.entity_id
_entity_poly.type
_entity_poly.pdbx_seq_one_letter_code
_entity_poly.pdbx_strand_id
1 'polypeptide(L)'
;MLPSFRIMGKSAPALTRAFRATACRSAVVGSTADAKVTKDLGTAYPIVDHEYDCVVVGAGGAGLRAAMGLSEHGFKTAVITKLFPTRSHTVAAQGGVNAALGNMHEDDWRWHFYDTVKGSDWLGDQDAIHYMCREAPRAVRELEAYGLPFSRCENGKIYQRAFGGQTKNYGEGGQAYRTAAAADRTGHAMLHTLYGRSLAYNTSYFIEYHALDLIMNGDECVGVMA
;
A
#
# COMPACT_ATOMS: atom_id res chain seq x y z
N MET A 1 56.47 35.38 17.57
CA MET A 1 55.18 35.79 18.15
C MET A 1 54.22 36.10 17.01
N LEU A 2 53.35 35.15 16.67
CA LEU A 2 52.24 35.31 15.73
C LEU A 2 50.99 34.77 16.45
N PRO A 3 49.85 35.49 16.47
CA PRO A 3 48.71 35.10 17.29
C PRO A 3 47.88 34.01 16.61
N SER A 4 47.54 32.99 17.42
CA SER A 4 46.62 31.89 17.08
C SER A 4 45.19 32.41 16.90
N PHE A 5 44.66 32.38 15.67
CA PHE A 5 43.24 32.59 15.38
C PHE A 5 42.44 31.30 15.70
N ARG A 6 41.61 31.36 16.75
CA ARG A 6 40.73 30.28 17.19
C ARG A 6 39.37 30.45 16.50
N ILE A 7 39.08 29.63 15.50
CA ILE A 7 37.74 29.58 14.87
C ILE A 7 36.79 28.88 15.84
N MET A 8 35.87 29.63 16.45
CA MET A 8 34.75 29.07 17.21
C MET A 8 33.77 28.41 16.24
N GLY A 9 33.80 27.08 16.14
CA GLY A 9 32.76 26.31 15.46
C GLY A 9 31.45 26.40 16.23
N LYS A 10 30.45 27.08 15.68
CA LYS A 10 29.06 26.94 16.12
C LYS A 10 28.55 25.58 15.61
N SER A 11 28.26 24.65 16.51
CA SER A 11 27.57 23.40 16.17
C SER A 11 26.15 23.70 15.70
N ALA A 12 25.82 23.31 14.46
CA ALA A 12 24.44 23.30 14.00
C ALA A 12 23.63 22.30 14.84
N PRO A 13 22.39 22.63 15.26
CA PRO A 13 21.56 21.70 16.00
C PRO A 13 21.13 20.56 15.07
N ALA A 14 21.29 19.32 15.52
CA ALA A 14 20.80 18.14 14.81
C ALA A 14 19.27 18.20 14.73
N LEU A 15 18.73 18.21 13.50
CA LEU A 15 17.31 18.01 13.23
C LEU A 15 16.96 16.54 13.47
N THR A 16 16.66 16.18 14.72
CA THR A 16 16.01 14.91 15.04
C THR A 16 14.55 15.01 14.64
N ARG A 17 14.21 14.53 13.44
CA ARG A 17 12.82 14.33 13.02
C ARG A 17 12.29 13.13 13.81
N ALA A 18 11.62 13.41 14.93
CA ALA A 18 10.94 12.38 15.70
C ALA A 18 9.76 11.86 14.88
N PHE A 19 9.78 10.58 14.51
CA PHE A 19 8.58 9.91 14.02
C PHE A 19 7.52 9.98 15.13
N ARG A 20 6.42 10.70 14.91
CA ARG A 20 5.24 10.60 15.76
C ARG A 20 4.61 9.23 15.51
N ALA A 21 4.89 8.28 16.40
CA ALA A 21 4.05 7.11 16.54
C ALA A 21 2.82 7.53 17.35
N THR A 22 1.63 7.48 16.75
CA THR A 22 0.38 7.61 17.49
C THR A 22 0.32 6.47 18.50
N ALA A 23 0.01 6.78 19.77
CA ALA A 23 -0.17 5.74 20.78
C ALA A 23 -1.26 4.77 20.32
N CYS A 24 -0.94 3.48 20.28
CA CYS A 24 -1.92 2.44 19.99
C CYS A 24 -3.01 2.49 21.06
N ARG A 25 -4.24 2.84 20.70
CA ARG A 25 -5.37 2.77 21.64
C ARG A 25 -5.54 1.30 22.05
N SER A 26 -5.40 1.03 23.33
CA SER A 26 -5.40 -0.31 23.92
C SER A 26 -6.80 -0.88 24.19
N ALA A 27 -7.86 -0.21 23.72
CA ALA A 27 -9.23 -0.59 24.01
C ALA A 27 -10.00 -0.80 22.71
N VAL A 28 -10.24 -2.06 22.38
CA VAL A 28 -11.26 -2.47 21.42
C VAL A 28 -12.62 -2.12 22.03
N VAL A 29 -13.23 -1.02 21.59
CA VAL A 29 -14.63 -0.73 21.92
C VAL A 29 -15.49 -1.52 20.93
N GLY A 30 -15.52 -2.83 21.16
CA GLY A 30 -16.40 -3.73 20.44
C GLY A 30 -17.82 -3.63 21.00
N SER A 31 -18.64 -2.76 20.44
CA SER A 31 -20.06 -3.03 20.31
C SER A 31 -20.44 -3.08 18.83
N THR A 32 -21.40 -3.95 18.53
CA THR A 32 -22.10 -4.04 17.25
C THR A 32 -22.37 -2.65 16.69
N ALA A 33 -22.27 -2.50 15.36
CA ALA A 33 -22.43 -1.21 14.68
C ALA A 33 -23.81 -0.59 14.95
N ASP A 34 -23.93 0.14 16.05
CA ASP A 34 -25.09 0.95 16.35
C ASP A 34 -24.93 2.22 15.52
N ALA A 35 -25.38 2.13 14.26
CA ALA A 35 -25.57 3.29 13.43
C ALA A 35 -26.52 4.25 14.16
N LYS A 36 -26.03 5.40 14.59
CA LYS A 36 -26.86 6.41 15.24
C LYS A 36 -27.37 7.36 14.17
N VAL A 37 -28.69 7.42 14.01
CA VAL A 37 -29.30 8.36 13.07
C VAL A 37 -29.61 9.65 13.82
N THR A 38 -28.89 10.71 13.48
CA THR A 38 -29.09 12.03 14.06
C THR A 38 -30.12 12.76 13.21
N LYS A 39 -31.37 12.81 13.71
CA LYS A 39 -32.48 13.57 13.11
C LYS A 39 -32.67 14.88 13.87
N ASP A 40 -31.77 15.84 13.67
CA ASP A 40 -32.02 17.19 14.15
C ASP A 40 -33.08 17.87 13.27
N LEU A 41 -34.06 18.51 13.92
CA LEU A 41 -35.10 19.32 13.28
C LEU A 41 -34.46 20.58 12.69
N GLY A 42 -33.82 20.46 11.52
CA GLY A 42 -33.19 21.58 10.83
C GLY A 42 -32.24 21.20 9.69
N THR A 43 -31.75 19.96 9.63
CA THR A 43 -30.89 19.51 8.54
C THR A 43 -31.73 18.96 7.37
N ALA A 44 -31.40 19.37 6.15
CA ALA A 44 -32.07 18.88 4.94
C ALA A 44 -31.77 17.38 4.65
N TYR A 45 -30.71 16.85 5.26
CA TYR A 45 -30.22 15.49 5.09
C TYR A 45 -30.11 14.78 6.44
N PRO A 46 -30.65 13.56 6.59
CA PRO A 46 -30.42 12.75 7.78
C PRO A 46 -28.96 12.30 7.83
N ILE A 47 -28.32 12.41 8.99
CA ILE A 47 -26.93 11.98 9.20
C ILE A 47 -26.94 10.63 9.91
N VAL A 48 -26.12 9.70 9.45
CA VAL A 48 -25.92 8.38 10.07
C VAL A 48 -24.47 8.28 10.53
N ASP A 49 -24.29 8.22 11.84
CA ASP A 49 -22.97 8.12 12.46
C ASP A 49 -22.58 6.66 12.67
N HIS A 50 -21.34 6.33 12.31
CA HIS A 50 -20.76 5.01 12.48
C HIS A 50 -19.39 5.09 13.18
N GLU A 51 -19.11 4.16 14.10
CA GLU A 51 -17.83 4.08 14.81
C GLU A 51 -17.07 2.79 14.43
N TYR A 52 -15.81 2.96 14.02
CA TYR A 52 -14.86 1.93 13.60
C TYR A 52 -13.48 2.22 14.15
N ASP A 53 -12.64 1.19 14.32
CA ASP A 53 -11.24 1.37 14.71
C ASP A 53 -10.43 1.96 13.56
N CYS A 54 -10.77 1.56 12.33
CA CYS A 54 -10.10 1.99 11.10
C CYS A 54 -11.11 2.21 9.98
N VAL A 55 -10.92 3.27 9.19
CA VAL A 55 -11.67 3.52 7.95
C VAL A 55 -10.69 3.59 6.79
N VAL A 56 -10.91 2.74 5.79
CA VAL A 56 -10.16 2.71 4.52
C VAL A 56 -11.03 3.32 3.43
N VAL A 57 -10.56 4.41 2.82
CA VAL A 57 -11.25 5.05 1.70
C VAL A 57 -10.65 4.55 0.38
N GLY A 58 -11.41 3.74 -0.34
CA GLY A 58 -11.07 3.12 -1.62
C GLY A 58 -10.90 1.60 -1.53
N ALA A 59 -11.45 0.87 -2.50
CA ALA A 59 -11.37 -0.60 -2.58
C ALA A 59 -10.60 -1.10 -3.82
N GLY A 60 -9.54 -0.38 -4.20
CA GLY A 60 -8.54 -0.87 -5.15
C GLY A 60 -7.56 -1.86 -4.50
N GLY A 61 -6.50 -2.24 -5.21
CA GLY A 61 -5.53 -3.22 -4.69
C GLY A 61 -4.93 -2.82 -3.33
N ALA A 62 -4.53 -1.56 -3.17
CA ALA A 62 -3.99 -1.04 -1.92
C ALA A 62 -5.01 -1.05 -0.78
N GLY A 63 -6.22 -0.51 -1.03
CA GLY A 63 -7.26 -0.42 -0.01
C GLY A 63 -7.77 -1.78 0.46
N LEU A 64 -7.96 -2.73 -0.47
CA LEU A 64 -8.32 -4.11 -0.10
C LEU A 64 -7.20 -4.78 0.71
N ARG A 65 -5.93 -4.66 0.29
CA ARG A 65 -4.82 -5.27 1.04
C ARG A 65 -4.65 -4.66 2.44
N ALA A 66 -4.85 -3.34 2.58
CA ALA A 66 -4.81 -2.64 3.86
C ALA A 66 -5.97 -3.10 4.76
N ALA A 67 -7.21 -3.09 4.25
CA ALA A 67 -8.38 -3.50 5.01
C ALA A 67 -8.28 -4.96 5.48
N MET A 68 -7.82 -5.86 4.62
CA MET A 68 -7.54 -7.24 5.00
C MET A 68 -6.49 -7.34 6.11
N GLY A 69 -5.39 -6.59 5.99
CA GLY A 69 -4.34 -6.57 7.02
C GLY A 69 -4.84 -6.06 8.37
N LEU A 70 -5.65 -4.99 8.38
CA LEU A 70 -6.25 -4.44 9.59
C LEU A 70 -7.21 -5.44 10.24
N SER A 71 -8.12 -6.02 9.47
CA SER A 71 -9.08 -7.01 9.95
C SER A 71 -8.40 -8.29 10.43
N GLU A 72 -7.31 -8.72 9.79
CA GLU A 72 -6.49 -9.86 10.22
C GLU A 72 -5.84 -9.65 11.60
N HIS A 73 -5.52 -8.39 11.94
CA HIS A 73 -5.00 -8.00 13.25
C HIS A 73 -6.10 -7.65 14.26
N GLY A 74 -7.37 -7.92 13.94
CA GLY A 74 -8.50 -7.77 14.87
C GLY A 74 -9.13 -6.38 14.93
N PHE A 75 -8.75 -5.44 14.06
CA PHE A 75 -9.35 -4.11 14.02
C PHE A 75 -10.72 -4.12 13.32
N LYS A 76 -11.72 -3.50 13.94
CA LYS A 76 -13.03 -3.25 13.32
C LYS A 76 -12.87 -2.25 12.19
N THR A 77 -12.86 -2.76 10.95
CA THR A 77 -12.47 -1.97 9.77
C THR A 77 -13.66 -1.73 8.83
N ALA A 78 -13.89 -0.47 8.48
CA ALA A 78 -14.80 -0.07 7.41
C ALA A 78 -14.03 0.23 6.12
N VAL A 79 -14.59 -0.16 4.98
CA VAL A 79 -14.11 0.21 3.65
C VAL A 79 -15.20 1.01 2.94
N ILE A 80 -14.90 2.27 2.65
CA ILE A 80 -15.78 3.15 1.87
C ILE A 80 -15.27 3.17 0.43
N THR A 81 -16.12 2.87 -0.54
CA THR A 81 -15.72 2.87 -1.95
C THR A 81 -16.81 3.40 -2.86
N LYS A 82 -16.46 4.35 -3.73
CA LYS A 82 -17.40 4.94 -4.69
C LYS A 82 -17.80 4.00 -5.84
N LEU A 83 -17.09 2.89 -6.00
CA LEU A 83 -17.37 1.86 -7.00
C LEU A 83 -17.46 0.51 -6.29
N PHE A 84 -18.17 -0.45 -6.91
CA PHE A 84 -17.98 -1.85 -6.56
C PHE A 84 -16.48 -2.24 -6.66
N PRO A 85 -15.89 -2.93 -5.66
CA PRO A 85 -14.43 -3.07 -5.53
C PRO A 85 -13.70 -3.51 -6.82
N THR A 86 -14.22 -4.50 -7.54
CA THR A 86 -13.59 -5.04 -8.77
C THR A 86 -13.69 -4.12 -9.98
N ARG A 87 -14.36 -2.96 -9.86
CA ARG A 87 -14.39 -1.89 -10.86
C ARG A 87 -13.34 -0.80 -10.62
N SER A 88 -12.54 -0.91 -9.56
CA SER A 88 -11.40 -0.03 -9.31
C SER A 88 -10.36 -0.12 -10.42
N HIS A 89 -9.66 0.98 -10.73
CA HIS A 89 -8.73 1.05 -11.87
C HIS A 89 -7.55 0.06 -11.78
N THR A 90 -7.25 -0.50 -10.60
CA THR A 90 -6.32 -1.64 -10.47
C THR A 90 -6.67 -2.78 -11.42
N VAL A 91 -7.95 -3.00 -11.75
CA VAL A 91 -8.41 -4.05 -12.69
C VAL A 91 -7.81 -3.90 -14.09
N ALA A 92 -7.49 -2.67 -14.50
CA ALA A 92 -6.98 -2.35 -15.83
C ALA A 92 -5.46 -2.49 -15.95
N ALA A 93 -4.74 -2.75 -14.85
CA ALA A 93 -3.30 -2.96 -14.93
C ALA A 93 -2.97 -4.26 -15.70
N GLN A 94 -1.97 -4.21 -16.57
CA GLN A 94 -1.66 -5.30 -17.50
C GLN A 94 -0.31 -5.95 -17.20
N GLY A 95 0.76 -5.15 -17.35
CA GLY A 95 2.13 -5.62 -17.53
C GLY A 95 2.66 -6.57 -16.46
N GLY A 96 2.36 -6.32 -15.18
CA GLY A 96 2.76 -7.18 -14.07
C GLY A 96 3.07 -6.42 -12.79
N VAL A 97 3.73 -7.11 -11.86
CA VAL A 97 4.24 -6.58 -10.59
C VAL A 97 5.72 -6.96 -10.43
N ASN A 98 6.56 -6.01 -10.06
CA ASN A 98 8.00 -6.24 -9.97
C ASN A 98 8.36 -6.91 -8.64
N ALA A 99 9.15 -7.98 -8.72
CA ALA A 99 9.79 -8.59 -7.56
C ALA A 99 11.06 -9.34 -8.00
N ALA A 100 12.16 -9.16 -7.27
CA ALA A 100 13.39 -9.91 -7.48
C ALA A 100 13.24 -11.35 -6.95
N LEU A 101 12.45 -12.17 -7.65
CA LEU A 101 12.18 -13.57 -7.29
C LEU A 101 13.31 -14.51 -7.72
N GLY A 102 14.09 -14.11 -8.73
CA GLY A 102 15.17 -14.93 -9.28
C GLY A 102 14.68 -16.12 -10.11
N ASN A 103 13.48 -16.04 -10.71
CA ASN A 103 12.88 -17.20 -11.40
C ASN A 103 13.37 -17.36 -12.86
N MET A 104 13.75 -16.26 -13.52
CA MET A 104 14.20 -16.24 -14.92
C MET A 104 15.74 -16.15 -15.04
N HIS A 105 16.37 -15.53 -14.06
CA HIS A 105 17.82 -15.40 -13.89
C HIS A 105 18.10 -15.09 -12.41
N GLU A 106 19.35 -15.18 -11.98
CA GLU A 106 19.74 -14.67 -10.65
C GLU A 106 19.43 -13.18 -10.56
N ASP A 107 18.68 -12.77 -9.53
CA ASP A 107 18.28 -11.38 -9.34
C ASP A 107 18.45 -10.98 -7.87
N ASP A 108 18.56 -9.68 -7.65
CA ASP A 108 18.78 -9.11 -6.33
C ASP A 108 17.83 -7.92 -6.13
N TRP A 109 17.18 -7.85 -4.97
CA TRP A 109 16.31 -6.73 -4.64
C TRP A 109 17.07 -5.40 -4.62
N ARG A 110 18.38 -5.42 -4.39
CA ARG A 110 19.27 -4.25 -4.43
C ARG A 110 19.44 -3.70 -5.84
N TRP A 111 19.35 -4.55 -6.87
CA TRP A 111 19.36 -4.09 -8.26
C TRP A 111 18.01 -3.44 -8.63
N HIS A 112 16.91 -4.02 -8.16
CA HIS A 112 15.58 -3.39 -8.27
C HIS A 112 15.53 -2.03 -7.54
N PHE A 113 16.16 -1.93 -6.37
CA PHE A 113 16.34 -0.68 -5.64
C PHE A 113 17.11 0.36 -6.47
N TYR A 114 18.28 -0.02 -7.01
CA TYR A 114 19.07 0.86 -7.88
C TYR A 114 18.27 1.37 -9.08
N ASP A 115 17.59 0.47 -9.80
CA ASP A 115 16.78 0.84 -10.96
C ASP A 115 15.65 1.81 -10.59
N THR A 116 15.07 1.64 -9.40
CA THR A 116 13.98 2.49 -8.92
C THR A 116 14.48 3.86 -8.48
N VAL A 117 15.62 3.94 -7.77
CA VAL A 117 16.24 5.22 -7.40
C VAL A 117 16.64 5.99 -8.66
N LYS A 118 17.32 5.33 -9.61
CA LYS A 118 17.68 5.92 -10.89
C LYS A 118 16.45 6.33 -11.70
N GLY A 119 15.44 5.47 -11.78
CA GLY A 119 14.19 5.73 -12.50
C GLY A 119 13.35 6.87 -11.90
N SER A 120 13.49 7.11 -10.60
CA SER A 120 12.90 8.27 -9.91
C SER A 120 13.66 9.58 -10.13
N ASP A 121 14.75 9.55 -10.92
CA ASP A 121 15.67 10.67 -11.12
C ASP A 121 16.17 11.26 -9.79
N TRP A 122 16.51 10.36 -8.85
CA TRP A 122 16.95 10.67 -7.48
C TRP A 122 15.98 11.51 -6.63
N LEU A 123 14.75 11.75 -7.10
CA LEU A 123 13.72 12.46 -6.33
C LEU A 123 13.00 11.54 -5.33
N GLY A 124 13.08 10.23 -5.53
CA GLY A 124 12.41 9.26 -4.66
C GLY A 124 13.10 9.07 -3.31
N ASP A 125 12.30 9.02 -2.25
CA ASP A 125 12.77 8.74 -0.89
C ASP A 125 13.34 7.31 -0.80
N GLN A 126 14.66 7.22 -0.59
CA GLN A 126 15.38 5.95 -0.73
C GLN A 126 15.07 4.96 0.41
N ASP A 127 14.66 5.44 1.59
CA ASP A 127 14.20 4.57 2.67
C ASP A 127 12.90 3.85 2.29
N ALA A 128 11.95 4.56 1.68
CA ALA A 128 10.71 3.98 1.15
C ALA A 128 10.98 3.01 -0.02
N ILE A 129 11.85 3.40 -0.97
CA ILE A 129 12.22 2.54 -2.10
C ILE A 129 12.93 1.26 -1.62
N HIS A 130 13.83 1.37 -0.64
CA HIS A 130 14.48 0.22 -0.02
C HIS A 130 13.45 -0.74 0.57
N TYR A 131 12.53 -0.25 1.40
CA TYR A 131 11.47 -1.08 1.98
C TYR A 131 10.66 -1.78 0.88
N MET A 132 10.19 -1.03 -0.11
CA MET A 132 9.39 -1.56 -1.22
C MET A 132 10.12 -2.67 -1.98
N CYS A 133 11.36 -2.44 -2.42
CA CYS A 133 12.10 -3.39 -3.24
C CYS A 133 12.48 -4.66 -2.45
N ARG A 134 12.84 -4.51 -1.16
CA ARG A 134 13.18 -5.63 -0.28
C ARG A 134 11.97 -6.50 0.05
N GLU A 135 10.80 -5.91 0.27
CA GLU A 135 9.57 -6.64 0.60
C GLU A 135 8.86 -7.24 -0.63
N ALA A 136 9.13 -6.74 -1.83
CA ALA A 136 8.45 -7.16 -3.05
C ALA A 136 8.45 -8.69 -3.29
N PRO A 137 9.55 -9.46 -3.11
CA PRO A 137 9.52 -10.91 -3.24
C PRO A 137 8.54 -11.60 -2.29
N ARG A 138 8.43 -11.12 -1.04
CA ARG A 138 7.49 -11.66 -0.06
C ARG A 138 6.06 -11.32 -0.43
N ALA A 139 5.79 -10.07 -0.80
CA ALA A 139 4.47 -9.61 -1.20
C ALA A 139 3.92 -10.34 -2.43
N VAL A 140 4.76 -10.59 -3.44
CA VAL A 140 4.32 -11.33 -4.64
C VAL A 140 4.04 -12.80 -4.34
N ARG A 141 4.83 -13.44 -3.48
CA ARG A 141 4.55 -14.82 -3.01
C ARG A 141 3.28 -14.89 -2.16
N GLU A 142 2.97 -13.86 -1.37
CA GLU A 142 1.71 -13.77 -0.62
C GLU A 142 0.50 -13.72 -1.58
N LEU A 143 0.58 -12.93 -2.66
CA LEU A 143 -0.46 -12.91 -3.68
C LEU A 143 -0.65 -14.27 -4.36
N GLU A 144 0.45 -14.96 -4.68
CA GLU A 144 0.39 -16.33 -5.21
C GLU A 144 -0.31 -17.28 -4.21
N ALA A 145 0.03 -17.19 -2.92
CA ALA A 145 -0.56 -18.01 -1.88
C ALA A 145 -2.07 -17.74 -1.67
N TYR A 146 -2.53 -16.52 -1.97
CA TYR A 146 -3.97 -16.20 -2.04
C TYR A 146 -4.66 -16.74 -3.29
N GLY A 147 -3.91 -17.34 -4.21
CA GLY A 147 -4.44 -17.94 -5.43
C GLY A 147 -4.38 -17.03 -6.66
N LEU A 148 -3.52 -15.99 -6.66
CA LEU A 148 -3.33 -15.17 -7.87
C LEU A 148 -2.76 -16.06 -8.99
N PRO A 149 -3.46 -16.19 -10.13
CA PRO A 149 -3.09 -17.08 -11.22
C PRO A 149 -1.95 -16.50 -12.08
N PHE A 150 -0.76 -16.38 -11.51
CA PHE A 150 0.44 -16.01 -12.27
C PHE A 150 0.70 -17.02 -13.40
N SER A 151 1.17 -16.51 -14.55
CA SER A 151 1.73 -17.35 -15.60
C SER A 151 2.94 -18.12 -15.07
N ARG A 152 3.23 -19.28 -15.67
CA ARG A 152 4.22 -20.23 -15.17
C ARG A 152 5.37 -20.45 -16.14
N CYS A 153 6.57 -20.63 -15.60
CA CYS A 153 7.69 -21.22 -16.31
C CYS A 153 7.51 -22.74 -16.44
N GLU A 154 8.32 -23.39 -17.27
CA GLU A 154 8.32 -24.87 -17.42
C GLU A 154 8.58 -25.60 -16.10
N ASN A 155 9.37 -24.99 -15.20
CA ASN A 155 9.67 -25.52 -13.87
C ASN A 155 8.58 -25.22 -12.81
N GLY A 156 7.43 -24.68 -13.22
CA GLY A 156 6.28 -24.37 -12.34
C GLY A 156 6.40 -23.08 -11.53
N LYS A 157 7.55 -22.39 -11.56
CA LYS A 157 7.72 -21.10 -10.87
C LYS A 157 6.94 -19.98 -11.58
N ILE A 158 6.72 -18.86 -10.87
CA ILE A 158 6.10 -17.65 -11.42
C ILE A 158 6.95 -17.14 -12.59
N TYR A 159 6.31 -16.99 -13.76
CA TYR A 159 6.89 -16.37 -14.95
C TYR A 159 7.14 -14.89 -14.72
N GLN A 160 8.31 -14.41 -15.16
CA GLN A 160 8.67 -13.00 -15.14
C GLN A 160 9.10 -12.52 -16.54
N ARG A 161 8.68 -11.32 -16.92
CA ARG A 161 9.04 -10.69 -18.20
C ARG A 161 9.99 -9.52 -18.03
N ALA A 162 10.63 -9.15 -19.12
CA ALA A 162 11.35 -7.88 -19.22
C ALA A 162 10.37 -6.70 -19.19
N PHE A 163 10.81 -5.59 -18.61
CA PHE A 163 10.08 -4.32 -18.61
C PHE A 163 11.09 -3.16 -18.65
N GLY A 164 10.61 -1.98 -19.04
CA GLY A 164 11.45 -0.81 -19.21
C GLY A 164 12.20 -0.42 -17.94
N GLY A 165 13.47 -0.03 -18.08
CA GLY A 165 14.29 0.47 -16.97
C GLY A 165 14.77 -0.58 -15.96
N GLN A 166 14.61 -1.88 -16.26
CA GLN A 166 15.02 -2.97 -15.36
C GLN A 166 16.37 -3.55 -15.80
N THR A 167 17.38 -3.48 -14.94
CA THR A 167 18.75 -3.92 -15.24
C THR A 167 19.29 -4.89 -14.19
N LYS A 168 20.29 -5.68 -14.58
CA LYS A 168 21.10 -6.52 -13.67
C LYS A 168 22.35 -5.74 -13.21
N ASN A 169 22.96 -6.16 -12.09
CA ASN A 169 24.24 -5.63 -11.61
C ASN A 169 24.32 -4.09 -11.62
N TYR A 170 23.40 -3.41 -10.95
CA TYR A 170 23.41 -1.94 -10.81
C TYR A 170 23.54 -1.18 -12.15
N GLY A 171 22.89 -1.65 -13.23
CA GLY A 171 22.94 -1.01 -14.55
C GLY A 171 23.88 -1.65 -15.56
N GLU A 172 24.81 -2.51 -15.12
CA GLU A 172 25.90 -3.01 -15.96
C GLU A 172 25.61 -4.38 -16.58
N GLY A 173 24.66 -5.14 -16.03
CA GLY A 173 24.40 -6.54 -16.41
C GLY A 173 23.39 -6.72 -17.54
N GLY A 174 22.96 -5.64 -18.20
CA GLY A 174 21.91 -5.66 -19.24
C GLY A 174 20.49 -5.85 -18.69
N GLN A 175 19.53 -6.16 -19.58
CA GLN A 175 18.10 -6.26 -19.26
C GLN A 175 17.79 -7.34 -18.20
N ALA A 176 16.99 -6.97 -17.20
CA ALA A 176 16.45 -7.89 -16.21
C ALA A 176 15.01 -8.34 -16.54
N TYR A 177 14.60 -9.46 -15.94
CA TYR A 177 13.30 -10.12 -16.10
C TYR A 177 12.68 -10.31 -14.72
N ARG A 178 12.13 -9.24 -14.14
CA ARG A 178 11.60 -9.27 -12.76
C ARG A 178 10.13 -8.89 -12.62
N THR A 179 9.45 -8.69 -13.74
CA THR A 179 8.03 -8.34 -13.76
C THR A 179 7.19 -9.61 -13.78
N ALA A 180 6.73 -10.05 -12.61
CA ALA A 180 5.82 -11.19 -12.47
C ALA A 180 4.45 -10.87 -13.06
N ALA A 181 3.88 -11.77 -13.86
CA ALA A 181 2.69 -11.45 -14.64
C ALA A 181 1.69 -12.61 -14.76
N ALA A 182 0.41 -12.27 -14.88
CA ALA A 182 -0.67 -13.18 -15.25
C ALA A 182 -1.13 -12.80 -16.66
N ALA A 183 -0.46 -13.36 -17.68
CA ALA A 183 -0.56 -12.89 -19.06
C ALA A 183 -0.49 -11.35 -19.11
N ASP A 184 -1.34 -10.69 -19.86
CA ASP A 184 -1.47 -9.23 -19.96
C ASP A 184 -2.61 -8.67 -19.09
N ARG A 185 -3.04 -9.41 -18.06
CA ARG A 185 -4.20 -9.07 -17.22
C ARG A 185 -3.89 -9.16 -15.73
N THR A 186 -2.67 -8.80 -15.35
CA THR A 186 -2.19 -8.97 -13.97
C THR A 186 -3.02 -8.17 -12.96
N GLY A 187 -3.47 -6.96 -13.33
CA GLY A 187 -4.34 -6.14 -12.50
C GLY A 187 -5.72 -6.76 -12.27
N HIS A 188 -6.33 -7.31 -13.32
CA HIS A 188 -7.59 -8.04 -13.23
C HIS A 188 -7.45 -9.25 -12.28
N ALA A 189 -6.44 -10.09 -12.51
CA ALA A 189 -6.14 -11.24 -11.67
C ALA A 189 -5.93 -10.82 -10.21
N MET A 190 -5.07 -9.83 -9.97
CA MET A 190 -4.74 -9.34 -8.62
C MET A 190 -5.96 -8.77 -7.88
N LEU A 191 -6.75 -7.92 -8.54
CA LEU A 191 -7.89 -7.29 -7.88
C LEU A 191 -8.99 -8.30 -7.54
N HIS A 192 -9.27 -9.25 -8.42
CA HIS A 192 -10.24 -10.32 -8.14
C HIS A 192 -9.74 -11.26 -7.04
N THR A 193 -8.45 -11.61 -7.02
CA THR A 193 -7.87 -12.40 -5.92
C THR A 193 -7.96 -11.69 -4.58
N LEU A 194 -7.59 -10.40 -4.52
CA LEU A 194 -7.67 -9.62 -3.29
C LEU A 194 -9.11 -9.44 -2.81
N TYR A 195 -10.05 -9.13 -3.71
CA TYR A 195 -11.46 -9.04 -3.34
C TYR A 195 -12.02 -10.38 -2.87
N GLY A 196 -11.74 -11.48 -3.57
CA GLY A 196 -12.17 -12.81 -3.14
C GLY A 196 -11.59 -13.20 -1.77
N ARG A 197 -10.31 -12.87 -1.54
CA ARG A 197 -9.65 -13.12 -0.25
C ARG A 197 -10.20 -12.22 0.86
N SER A 198 -10.58 -10.98 0.56
CA SER A 198 -11.09 -10.05 1.56
C SER A 198 -12.43 -10.47 2.15
N LEU A 199 -13.24 -11.25 1.41
CA LEU A 199 -14.50 -11.84 1.89
C LEU A 199 -14.30 -12.85 3.02
N ALA A 200 -13.08 -13.36 3.23
CA ALA A 200 -12.77 -14.25 4.36
C ALA A 200 -12.60 -13.50 5.69
N TYR A 201 -12.55 -12.17 5.68
CA TYR A 201 -12.33 -11.33 6.85
C TYR A 201 -13.59 -10.51 7.19
N ASN A 202 -13.77 -10.17 8.46
CA ASN A 202 -14.93 -9.41 8.95
C ASN A 202 -14.78 -7.89 8.71
N THR A 203 -14.60 -7.51 7.44
CA THR A 203 -14.49 -6.11 7.01
C THR A 203 -15.87 -5.60 6.58
N SER A 204 -16.29 -4.43 7.07
CA SER A 204 -17.57 -3.82 6.68
C SER A 204 -17.41 -2.97 5.42
N TYR A 205 -18.13 -3.31 4.35
CA TYR A 205 -18.05 -2.59 3.08
C TYR A 205 -19.23 -1.65 2.88
N PHE A 206 -18.94 -0.37 2.67
CA PHE A 206 -19.86 0.66 2.22
C PHE A 206 -19.61 0.90 0.73
N ILE A 207 -20.29 0.10 -0.08
CA ILE A 207 -20.15 0.08 -1.54
C ILE A 207 -21.02 1.18 -2.16
N GLU A 208 -20.46 1.89 -3.13
CA GLU A 208 -21.08 3.02 -3.82
C GLU A 208 -21.39 4.23 -2.90
N TYR A 209 -20.56 4.41 -1.86
CA TYR A 209 -20.52 5.61 -1.03
C TYR A 209 -19.42 6.56 -1.49
N HIS A 210 -19.70 7.87 -1.52
CA HIS A 210 -18.79 8.87 -2.04
C HIS A 210 -18.23 9.72 -0.90
N ALA A 211 -17.03 9.39 -0.44
CA ALA A 211 -16.33 10.22 0.54
C ALA A 211 -16.21 11.68 0.04
N LEU A 212 -16.73 12.61 0.83
CA LEU A 212 -16.77 14.04 0.55
C LEU A 212 -15.56 14.73 1.16
N ASP A 213 -15.40 14.60 2.48
CA ASP A 213 -14.40 15.31 3.26
C ASP A 213 -13.90 14.50 4.45
N LEU A 214 -12.69 14.84 4.91
CA LEU A 214 -12.14 14.35 6.17
C LEU A 214 -12.77 15.10 7.34
N ILE A 215 -13.07 14.38 8.42
CA ILE A 215 -13.48 14.98 9.68
C ILE A 215 -12.22 15.25 10.50
N MET A 216 -11.94 16.52 10.75
CA MET A 216 -10.73 16.98 11.43
C MET A 216 -11.04 17.50 12.84
N ASN A 217 -10.22 17.13 13.81
CA ASN A 217 -10.18 17.72 15.15
C ASN A 217 -8.80 18.35 15.38
N GLY A 218 -8.66 19.64 15.08
CA GLY A 218 -7.35 20.28 14.98
C GLY A 218 -6.53 19.66 13.85
N ASP A 219 -5.31 19.22 14.18
CA ASP A 219 -4.40 18.57 13.21
C ASP A 219 -4.64 17.05 13.07
N GLU A 220 -5.63 16.49 13.78
CA GLU A 220 -5.91 15.06 13.78
C GLU A 220 -7.12 14.72 12.91
N CYS A 221 -6.94 13.76 11.98
CA CYS A 221 -8.05 13.17 11.24
C CYS A 221 -8.77 12.15 12.14
N VAL A 222 -10.07 12.35 12.33
CA VAL A 222 -10.92 11.51 13.20
C VAL A 222 -12.03 10.77 12.43
N GLY A 223 -12.10 10.93 11.12
CA GLY A 223 -13.09 10.24 10.29
C GLY A 223 -13.25 10.82 8.89
N VAL A 224 -14.36 10.45 8.26
CA VAL A 224 -14.73 10.83 6.89
C VAL A 224 -16.25 10.95 6.80
N MET A 225 -16.73 11.97 6.09
CA MET A 225 -18.12 12.10 5.67
C MET A 225 -18.29 11.55 4.25
N ALA A 226 -19.35 10.77 4.00
CA ALA A 226 -19.58 10.09 2.72
C ALA A 226 -21.06 10.00 2.34
#